data_AF-A0A7W0SLW9-F1
#
_entry.id   AF-A0A7W0SLW9-F1
#
_cell.length_a   1.000
_cell.length_b   1.000
_cell.length_c   1.000
_cell.angle_alpha   90.00
_cell.angle_beta   90.00
_cell.angle_gamma   90.00
#
_symmetry.space_group_name_H-M   'P 1'
#
loop_
_entity.id
_entity.type
_entity.pdbx_description
1 polymer ?
#
loop_
_entity_poly.entity_id
_entity_poly.type
_entity_poly.pdbx_seq_one_letter_code
_entity_poly.pdbx_strand_id
1 'polypeptide(L)' 'MSKTSVDVDRDIAEQAAAILGTTTLRDTIDASLREIRGLTVLHYDSDFELIAEITGQQQEWIVNPGSTD' A
#
# COMPACT_ATOMS: atom_id res chain seq x y z
N MET A 1 11.09 9.27 13.58
CA MET A 1 10.75 8.25 12.56
C MET A 1 11.93 7.32 12.37
N SER A 2 11.88 6.10 12.92
CA SER A 2 12.91 5.08 12.65
C SER A 2 12.66 4.53 11.24
N LYS A 3 13.67 4.58 10.36
CA LYS A 3 13.61 3.92 9.05
C LYS A 3 14.14 2.50 9.21
N THR A 4 13.24 1.52 9.19
CA THR A 4 13.62 0.11 9.05
C THR A 4 13.89 -0.17 7.58
N SER A 5 15.09 -0.68 7.26
CA SER A 5 15.41 -1.15 5.90
C SER A 5 14.89 -2.57 5.69
N VAL A 6 14.26 -2.83 4.55
CA VAL A 6 13.83 -4.16 4.10
C VAL A 6 14.59 -4.47 2.82
N ASP A 7 15.16 -5.66 2.74
CA ASP A 7 15.79 -6.14 1.52
C ASP A 7 14.73 -6.75 0.60
N VAL A 8 14.79 -6.41 -0.69
CA VAL A 8 13.76 -6.79 -1.65
C VAL A 8 14.42 -7.46 -2.84
N ASP A 9 14.09 -8.73 -3.04
CA ASP A 9 14.47 -9.47 -4.22
C ASP A 9 13.80 -8.85 -5.46
N ARG A 10 14.62 -8.36 -6.40
CA ARG A 10 14.15 -7.63 -7.57
C ARG A 10 13.47 -8.53 -8.60
N ASP A 11 13.93 -9.77 -8.75
CA ASP A 11 13.37 -10.70 -9.72
C ASP A 11 11.97 -11.13 -9.28
N ILE A 12 11.79 -11.37 -7.98
CA ILE A 12 10.47 -11.66 -7.39
C ILE A 12 9.56 -10.45 -7.50
N ALA A 13 10.07 -9.25 -7.22
CA ALA A 13 9.27 -8.02 -7.31
C ALA A 13 8.79 -7.75 -8.75
N GLU A 14 9.62 -7.99 -9.76
CA GLU A 14 9.21 -7.83 -11.17
C GLU A 14 8.14 -8.84 -11.58
N GLN A 15 8.26 -10.10 -11.14
CA GLN A 15 7.23 -11.12 -11.38
C GLN A 15 5.91 -10.75 -10.69
N ALA A 16 5.97 -10.30 -9.43
CA ALA A 16 4.80 -9.84 -8.70
C ALA A 16 4.15 -8.63 -9.38
N ALA A 17 4.95 -7.69 -9.90
CA ALA A 17 4.44 -6.52 -10.60
C ALA A 17 3.65 -6.91 -11.86
N ALA A 18 4.14 -7.90 -12.63
CA ALA A 18 3.44 -8.42 -13.81
C ALA A 18 2.14 -9.13 -13.44
N ILE A 19 2.11 -9.89 -12.33
CA ILE A 19 0.90 -10.58 -11.85
C ILE A 19 -0.15 -9.57 -11.36
N LEU A 20 0.28 -8.56 -10.59
CA LEU A 20 -0.60 -7.59 -9.93
C LEU A 20 -0.95 -6.39 -10.82
N GLY A 21 -0.32 -6.24 -11.98
CA GLY A 21 -0.56 -5.13 -12.91
C GLY A 21 -0.05 -3.77 -12.40
N THR A 22 0.94 -3.76 -11.51
CA THR A 22 1.50 -2.53 -10.92
C THR A 22 2.75 -2.07 -11.67
N THR A 23 3.05 -0.76 -11.63
CA THR A 23 4.18 -0.17 -12.38
C THR A 23 5.34 0.31 -11.50
N THR A 24 5.13 0.49 -10.19
CA THR A 24 6.18 0.90 -9.26
C THR A 24 6.42 -0.14 -8.19
N LEU A 25 7.68 -0.25 -7.70
CA LEU A 25 8.02 -1.18 -6.61
C LEU A 25 7.19 -0.92 -5.35
N ARG A 26 6.87 0.34 -5.07
CA ARG A 26 6.00 0.72 -3.95
C ARG A 26 4.63 0.08 -4.10
N ASP A 27 4.00 0.25 -5.26
CA ASP A 27 2.66 -0.26 -5.52
C ASP A 27 2.65 -1.79 -5.53
N THR A 28 3.72 -2.43 -6.05
CA THR A 28 3.86 -3.88 -6.04
C THR A 28 3.92 -4.44 -4.61
N ILE A 29 4.77 -3.86 -3.74
CA ILE A 29 4.89 -4.31 -2.34
C ILE A 29 3.56 -4.11 -1.61
N ASP A 30 2.94 -2.95 -1.80
CA ASP A 30 1.68 -2.58 -1.17
C ASP A 30 0.53 -3.51 -1.59
N ALA A 31 0.37 -3.75 -2.89
CA ALA A 31 -0.61 -4.70 -3.43
C ALA A 31 -0.36 -6.14 -2.99
N SER A 32 0.91 -6.59 -2.98
CA SER A 32 1.28 -7.94 -2.52
C SER A 32 0.95 -8.15 -1.04
N LEU A 33 1.21 -7.14 -0.20
CA LEU A 33 0.90 -7.19 1.23
C LEU A 33 -0.60 -7.27 1.49
N ARG A 34 -1.41 -6.57 0.68
CA ARG A 34 -2.88 -6.68 0.75
C ARG A 34 -3.37 -8.08 0.38
N GLU A 35 -2.83 -8.68 -0.67
CA GLU A 35 -3.13 -10.05 -1.11
C GLU A 35 -2.82 -11.10 -0.02
N ILE A 36 -1.64 -11.03 0.60
CA ILE A 36 -1.17 -12.09 1.53
C ILE A 36 -1.88 -12.03 2.89
N ARG A 37 -2.35 -10.86 3.31
CA ARG A 37 -2.72 -10.62 4.71
C ARG A 37 -4.05 -9.90 4.93
N GLY A 38 -4.74 -9.44 3.87
CA GLY A 38 -5.96 -8.64 4.04
C GLY A 38 -5.72 -7.40 4.90
N LEU A 39 -4.56 -6.75 4.75
CA LEU A 39 -4.13 -5.65 5.61
C LEU A 39 -4.94 -4.38 5.36
N THR A 40 -5.19 -3.67 6.46
CA THR A 40 -5.73 -2.32 6.45
C THR A 40 -4.60 -1.32 6.24
N VAL A 41 -4.76 -0.46 5.24
CA VAL A 41 -3.83 0.62 4.92
C VAL A 41 -4.03 1.75 5.91
N LEU A 42 -3.04 2.03 6.75
CA LEU A 42 -3.06 3.20 7.63
C LEU A 42 -2.48 4.41 6.90
N HIS A 43 -3.27 5.47 6.73
CA HIS A 43 -2.87 6.65 5.95
C HIS A 43 -3.33 7.99 6.55
N TYR A 44 -2.77 9.08 6.03
CA TYR A 44 -3.23 10.45 6.28
C TYR A 44 -3.26 11.26 4.97
N ASP A 45 -3.75 10.59 3.93
CA ASP A 45 -3.82 11.11 2.58
C ASP A 45 -5.14 10.63 1.96
N SER A 46 -6.00 11.57 1.56
CA SER A 46 -7.34 11.28 1.03
C SER A 46 -7.31 10.47 -0.28
N ASP A 47 -6.19 10.46 -1.00
CA ASP A 47 -6.06 9.71 -2.25
C ASP A 47 -6.25 8.20 -2.02
N PHE A 48 -5.97 7.70 -0.82
CA PHE A 48 -6.22 6.30 -0.48
C PHE A 48 -7.72 5.93 -0.40
N GLU A 49 -8.61 6.90 -0.17
CA GLU A 49 -10.06 6.64 -0.20
C GLU A 49 -10.53 6.41 -1.64
N LEU A 50 -10.07 7.24 -2.58
CA LEU A 50 -10.31 7.08 -4.02
C LEU A 50 -9.77 5.73 -4.53
N ILE A 51 -8.57 5.35 -4.11
CA ILE A 51 -7.99 4.05 -4.45
C ILE A 51 -8.84 2.91 -3.86
N ALA A 52 -9.34 3.06 -2.62
CA ALA A 52 -10.17 2.05 -1.96
C ALA A 52 -11.55 1.87 -2.60
N GLU A 53 -12.16 2.93 -3.13
CA GLU A 53 -13.41 2.82 -3.90
C GLU A 53 -13.26 1.91 -5.13
N ILE A 54 -12.10 1.98 -5.80
CA ILE A 54 -11.82 1.18 -7.01
C ILE A 54 -11.38 -0.24 -6.65
N THR A 55 -10.52 -0.37 -5.63
CA THR A 55 -9.84 -1.64 -5.32
C THR A 55 -10.57 -2.48 -4.27
N GLY A 56 -11.47 -1.88 -3.48
CA GLY A 56 -12.08 -2.51 -2.32
C GLY A 56 -11.10 -2.76 -1.17
N GLN A 57 -9.90 -2.18 -1.19
CA GLN A 57 -8.90 -2.40 -0.14
C GLN A 57 -9.37 -1.84 1.21
N GLN A 58 -9.07 -2.55 2.29
CA GLN A 58 -9.29 -2.01 3.64
C GLN A 58 -8.32 -0.85 3.90
N GLN A 59 -8.83 0.26 4.41
CA GLN A 59 -8.05 1.43 4.80
C GLN A 59 -8.56 2.00 6.12
N GLU A 60 -7.68 2.73 6.81
CA GLU A 60 -8.00 3.48 8.01
C GLU A 60 -7.15 4.75 8.10
N TRP A 61 -7.77 5.84 8.54
CA TRP A 61 -7.08 7.09 8.83
C TRP A 61 -6.22 6.95 10.10
N ILE A 62 -4.95 7.39 10.07
CA ILE A 62 -4.05 7.41 11.24
C ILE A 62 -4.62 8.29 12.36
N VAL A 63 -5.32 9.36 11.98
CA VAL A 63 -6.09 10.25 12.85
C VAL A 63 -7.27 10.81 12.07
N ASN A 64 -8.31 11.32 12.74
CA ASN A 64 -9.46 11.91 12.07
C ASN A 64 -9.02 12.98 11.04
N PRO A 65 -9.61 13.00 9.83
CA PRO A 65 -9.29 14.00 8.82
C PRO A 65 -9.48 15.42 9.39
N GLY A 66 -8.49 16.29 9.18
CA GLY A 66 -8.53 17.68 9.66
C GLY A 66 -8.25 17.86 11.16
N SER A 67 -7.77 16.83 11.86
CA SER A 67 -7.39 16.92 13.28
C SER A 67 -5.95 17.35 13.53
N THR A 68 -5.11 17.43 12.49
CA THR A 68 -3.77 18.03 12.56
C THR A 68 -3.76 19.40 11.90
N ASP A 69 -3.30 20.41 12.65
CA ASP A 69 -3.07 21.79 12.23
C ASP A 69 -1.74 21.95 11.47
#